data_AF-A0A2V9LD02-F1
#
_entry.id   AF-A0A2V9LD02-F1
#
_cell.length_a   1.000
_cell.length_b   1.000
_cell.length_c   1.000
_cell.angle_alpha   90.00
_cell.angle_beta   90.00
_cell.angle_gamma   90.00
#
_symmetry.space_group_name_H-M   'P 1'
#
loop_
_entity.id
_entity.type
_entity.pdbx_description
1 polymer ?
#
loop_
_entity_poly.entity_id
_entity_poly.type
_entity_poly.pdbx_seq_one_letter_code
_entity_poly.pdbx_strand_id
1 'polypeptide(L)'
;HCGPNGAGHFVKMVHNGIEYGLMAAYAEGLGILRDANVGKEQHAIDAETTPLRDPEHYQYDLNLRDIAEVWRRGSVIASWLLDLTAAGLVKDPTLSQFTGRVSDSGEGRWTIKAAIDEAVPVPVLSAALYQRFTSRGEADYQDKVLSAMRYGFGGHLEKVAGK
;
A
#
# COMPACT_ATOMS: atom_id res chain seq x y z
N HIS A 1 -20.34 15.05 21.45
CA HIS A 1 -19.95 14.68 22.82
C HIS A 1 -19.63 13.18 22.81
N CYS A 2 -18.39 12.76 23.12
CA CYS A 2 -17.92 11.38 22.88
C CYS A 2 -17.78 10.52 24.16
N GLY A 3 -18.07 11.06 25.34
CA GLY A 3 -17.90 10.37 26.62
C GLY A 3 -17.14 11.21 27.65
N PRO A 4 -16.61 10.61 28.72
CA PRO A 4 -15.83 11.31 29.74
C PRO A 4 -14.51 11.87 29.18
N ASN A 5 -13.77 12.61 30.02
CA ASN A 5 -12.46 13.18 29.66
C ASN A 5 -11.56 12.12 28.99
N GLY A 6 -10.98 12.48 27.84
CA GLY A 6 -10.13 11.59 27.04
C GLY A 6 -10.86 10.85 25.91
N ALA A 7 -12.18 10.63 26.00
CA ALA A 7 -12.93 9.88 25.00
C ALA A 7 -12.88 10.52 23.60
N GLY A 8 -12.86 11.86 23.53
CA GLY A 8 -12.71 12.58 22.25
C GLY A 8 -11.38 12.29 21.54
N HIS A 9 -10.27 12.25 22.29
CA HIS A 9 -8.96 11.92 21.73
C HIS A 9 -8.90 10.45 21.30
N PHE A 10 -9.49 9.54 22.09
CA PHE A 10 -9.55 8.12 21.73
C PHE A 10 -10.31 7.90 20.42
N VAL A 11 -11.49 8.51 20.27
CA VAL A 11 -12.27 8.43 19.02
C VAL A 11 -11.50 9.01 17.84
N LYS A 12 -10.81 10.14 18.03
CA LYS A 12 -9.98 10.74 16.97
C LYS A 12 -8.78 9.86 16.60
N MET A 13 -8.15 9.23 17.57
CA MET A 13 -7.06 8.28 17.34
C MET A 13 -7.53 7.14 16.42
N VAL A 14 -8.64 6.48 16.77
CA VAL A 14 -9.22 5.39 15.96
C VAL A 14 -9.64 5.87 14.57
N HIS A 15 -10.22 7.07 14.46
CA HIS A 15 -10.51 7.70 13.17
C HIS A 15 -9.26 7.76 12.27
N ASN A 16 -8.12 8.21 12.80
CA ASN A 16 -6.87 8.27 12.03
C ASN A 16 -6.36 6.87 11.65
N GLY A 17 -6.55 5.87 12.51
CA GLY A 17 -6.27 4.48 12.15
C GLY A 17 -7.11 3.99 10.97
N ILE A 18 -8.42 4.28 10.97
CA ILE A 18 -9.32 3.96 9.85
C ILE A 18 -8.87 4.69 8.57
N GLU A 19 -8.50 5.97 8.66
CA GLU A 19 -7.99 6.74 7.53
C GLU A 19 -6.77 6.06 6.88
N TYR A 20 -5.85 5.50 7.67
CA TYR A 20 -4.69 4.78 7.12
C TYR A 20 -5.13 3.55 6.31
N GLY A 21 -6.10 2.79 6.82
CA GLY A 21 -6.65 1.63 6.12
C GLY A 21 -7.31 2.00 4.79
N LEU A 22 -8.09 3.09 4.77
CA LEU A 22 -8.74 3.57 3.54
C LEU A 22 -7.72 4.03 2.50
N MET A 23 -6.70 4.79 2.91
CA MET A 23 -5.64 5.24 2.00
C MET A 23 -4.85 4.05 1.43
N ALA A 24 -4.52 3.06 2.27
CA ALA A 24 -3.80 1.87 1.85
C ALA A 24 -4.60 1.07 0.81
N ALA A 25 -5.90 0.85 1.04
CA ALA A 25 -6.77 0.14 0.11
C ALA A 25 -6.81 0.82 -1.28
N TYR A 26 -6.87 2.16 -1.32
CA TYR A 26 -6.78 2.90 -2.58
C TYR A 26 -5.41 2.75 -3.26
N ALA A 27 -4.33 2.90 -2.50
CA ALA A 27 -2.98 2.82 -3.03
C ALA A 27 -2.67 1.44 -3.62
N GLU A 28 -3.05 0.36 -2.92
CA GLU A 28 -2.89 -1.01 -3.39
C GLU A 28 -3.72 -1.27 -4.64
N GLY A 29 -5.01 -0.90 -4.63
CA GLY A 29 -5.89 -1.09 -5.79
C GLY A 29 -5.44 -0.34 -7.04
N LEU A 30 -4.98 0.90 -6.89
CA LEU A 30 -4.43 1.68 -8.00
C LEU A 30 -3.08 1.14 -8.48
N GLY A 31 -2.26 0.58 -7.58
CA GLY A 31 -1.03 -0.13 -7.94
C GLY A 31 -1.31 -1.33 -8.85
N ILE A 32 -2.32 -2.14 -8.51
CA ILE A 32 -2.76 -3.27 -9.35
C ILE A 32 -3.19 -2.78 -10.74
N LEU A 33 -4.00 -1.71 -10.80
CA LEU A 33 -4.45 -1.15 -12.09
C LEU A 33 -3.31 -0.56 -12.91
N ARG A 34 -2.32 0.07 -12.25
CA ARG A 34 -1.13 0.59 -12.91
C ARG A 34 -0.33 -0.53 -13.58
N ASP A 35 -0.15 -1.64 -12.86
CA ASP A 35 0.69 -2.76 -13.31
C ASP A 35 -0.09 -3.77 -14.18
N ALA A 36 -1.33 -3.44 -14.56
CA ALA A 36 -2.21 -4.27 -15.39
C ALA A 36 -1.73 -4.40 -16.86
N ASN A 37 -0.57 -3.85 -17.20
CA ASN A 37 0.13 -4.02 -18.49
C ASN A 37 1.36 -4.92 -18.41
N VAL A 38 1.63 -5.58 -17.28
CA VAL A 38 2.79 -6.47 -17.06
C VAL A 38 2.98 -7.54 -18.13
N GLY A 39 1.91 -7.97 -18.81
CA GLY A 39 1.97 -8.93 -19.90
C GLY A 39 2.52 -8.39 -21.23
N LYS A 40 2.76 -7.08 -21.34
CA LYS A 40 3.48 -6.45 -22.46
C LYS A 40 4.99 -6.41 -22.24
N GLU A 41 5.45 -6.62 -21.01
CA GLU A 41 6.85 -6.54 -20.66
C GLU A 41 7.59 -7.85 -20.95
N GLN A 42 8.85 -7.75 -21.37
CA GLN A 42 9.72 -8.92 -21.49
C GLN A 42 10.34 -9.22 -20.13
N HIS A 43 9.92 -10.33 -19.51
CA HIS A 43 10.49 -10.79 -18.25
C HIS A 43 11.59 -11.83 -18.50
N ALA A 44 12.72 -11.68 -17.82
CA ALA A 44 13.74 -12.72 -17.79
C ALA A 44 13.15 -13.95 -17.05
N ILE A 45 13.13 -15.10 -17.72
CA ILE A 45 12.75 -16.36 -17.09
C ILE A 45 13.98 -16.86 -16.32
N ASP A 46 13.94 -16.74 -14.99
CA ASP A 46 14.97 -17.27 -14.11
C ASP A 46 14.35 -17.97 -12.89
N ALA A 47 15.17 -18.72 -12.16
CA ALA A 47 14.73 -19.48 -10.99
C ALA A 47 14.24 -18.58 -9.84
N GLU A 48 14.47 -17.28 -9.91
CA GLU A 48 14.14 -16.31 -8.87
C GLU A 48 12.84 -15.54 -9.18
N THR A 49 12.32 -15.64 -10.40
CA THR A 49 11.18 -14.84 -10.89
C THR A 49 10.09 -15.78 -11.37
N THR A 50 8.93 -15.72 -10.71
CA THR A 50 7.77 -16.53 -11.12
C THR A 50 7.28 -16.05 -12.50
N PRO A 51 7.22 -16.91 -13.53
CA PRO A 51 6.72 -16.50 -14.84
C PRO A 51 5.24 -16.11 -14.79
N LEU A 52 4.86 -15.09 -15.56
CA LEU A 52 3.46 -14.77 -15.80
C LEU A 52 2.85 -15.82 -16.74
N ARG A 53 1.91 -16.61 -16.21
CA ARG A 53 1.35 -17.77 -16.91
C ARG A 53 0.55 -17.41 -18.16
N ASP A 54 -0.29 -16.37 -18.05
CA ASP A 54 -1.21 -15.94 -19.12
C ASP A 54 -1.03 -14.42 -19.38
N PRO A 55 0.06 -13.98 -20.03
CA PRO A 55 0.38 -12.56 -20.25
C PRO A 55 -0.68 -11.79 -21.03
N GLU A 56 -1.39 -12.46 -21.93
CA GLU A 56 -2.47 -11.89 -22.75
C GLU A 56 -3.61 -11.30 -21.91
N HIS A 57 -3.80 -11.76 -20.68
CA HIS A 57 -4.81 -11.22 -19.77
C HIS A 57 -4.41 -9.89 -19.11
N TYR A 58 -3.16 -9.46 -19.24
CA TYR A 58 -2.61 -8.29 -18.54
C TYR A 58 -1.90 -7.34 -19.51
N GLN A 59 -2.62 -6.92 -20.55
CA GLN A 59 -2.14 -6.02 -21.60
C GLN A 59 -2.85 -4.65 -21.60
N TYR A 60 -3.22 -4.14 -20.43
CA TYR A 60 -4.04 -2.93 -20.32
C TYR A 60 -3.21 -1.71 -19.94
N ASP A 61 -3.06 -0.74 -20.87
CA ASP A 61 -2.53 0.59 -20.54
C ASP A 61 -3.66 1.46 -20.02
N LEU A 62 -3.90 1.39 -18.72
CA LEU A 62 -5.05 2.06 -18.07
C LEU A 62 -4.76 3.52 -17.74
N ASN A 63 -5.73 4.40 -18.00
CA ASN A 63 -5.68 5.79 -17.56
C ASN A 63 -6.24 5.93 -16.12
N LEU A 64 -5.35 5.84 -15.13
CA LEU A 64 -5.70 5.93 -13.71
C LEU A 64 -6.41 7.23 -13.33
N ARG A 65 -6.09 8.35 -13.99
CA ARG A 65 -6.77 9.65 -13.78
C ARG A 65 -8.25 9.54 -14.12
N ASP A 66 -8.56 9.00 -15.29
CA ASP A 66 -9.94 8.89 -15.76
C ASP A 66 -10.72 7.84 -14.96
N ILE A 67 -10.05 6.76 -14.53
CA ILE A 67 -10.63 5.75 -13.63
C ILE A 67 -10.99 6.35 -12.26
N ALA A 68 -10.05 7.10 -11.65
CA ALA A 68 -10.31 7.76 -10.38
C ALA A 68 -11.47 8.76 -10.51
N GLU A 69 -11.56 9.51 -11.62
CA GLU A 69 -12.64 10.46 -11.87
C GLU A 69 -14.00 9.78 -12.05
N VAL A 70 -14.08 8.67 -12.79
CA VAL A 70 -15.37 7.97 -12.99
C VAL A 70 -15.90 7.36 -11.69
N TRP A 71 -15.02 6.86 -10.81
CA TRP A 71 -15.42 6.30 -9.53
C TRP A 71 -16.02 7.34 -8.57
N ARG A 72 -15.82 8.64 -8.78
CA ARG A 72 -16.40 9.68 -7.92
C ARG A 72 -17.91 9.81 -8.06
N ARG A 73 -18.50 9.28 -9.14
CA ARG A 73 -19.92 9.44 -9.46
C ARG A 73 -20.63 8.09 -9.48
N GLY A 74 -21.45 7.83 -8.47
CA GLY A 74 -22.33 6.66 -8.43
C GLY A 74 -21.64 5.33 -8.10
N SER A 75 -20.34 5.32 -7.77
CA SER A 75 -19.67 4.14 -7.26
C SER A 75 -19.86 4.00 -5.74
N VAL A 76 -19.78 2.76 -5.24
CA VAL A 76 -19.85 2.45 -3.81
C VAL A 76 -18.67 3.03 -3.03
N ILE A 77 -17.53 3.22 -3.69
CA ILE A 77 -16.30 3.67 -3.04
C ILE A 77 -16.14 5.19 -3.05
N ALA A 78 -17.03 5.94 -3.68
CA ALA A 78 -16.95 7.41 -3.72
C ALA A 78 -16.75 8.01 -2.31
N SER A 79 -15.67 8.77 -2.15
CA SER A 79 -15.27 9.33 -0.86
C SER A 79 -14.36 10.55 -1.02
N TRP A 80 -14.17 11.29 0.07
CA TRP A 80 -13.25 12.44 0.09
C TRP A 80 -11.81 12.06 -0.25
N LEU A 81 -11.33 10.90 0.22
CA LEU A 81 -9.98 10.43 -0.13
C LEU A 81 -9.86 10.13 -1.63
N LEU A 82 -10.92 9.61 -2.27
CA LEU A 82 -10.94 9.43 -3.72
C LEU A 82 -10.93 10.77 -4.46
N ASP A 83 -11.64 11.79 -3.97
CA ASP A 83 -11.59 13.14 -4.52
C ASP A 83 -10.15 13.70 -4.51
N LEU A 84 -9.44 13.53 -3.39
CA LEU A 84 -8.04 13.95 -3.26
C LEU A 84 -7.12 13.17 -4.21
N THR A 85 -7.30 11.85 -4.33
CA THR A 85 -6.54 11.00 -5.24
C THR A 85 -6.75 11.41 -6.70
N ALA A 86 -8.01 11.60 -7.12
CA ALA A 86 -8.33 12.06 -8.47
C ALA A 86 -7.72 13.42 -8.76
N ALA A 87 -7.82 14.37 -7.82
CA ALA A 87 -7.20 15.69 -7.95
C ALA A 87 -5.67 15.61 -8.06
N GLY A 88 -5.03 14.69 -7.33
CA GLY A 88 -3.60 14.41 -7.43
C GLY A 88 -3.21 13.90 -8.82
N LEU A 89 -3.91 12.89 -9.32
CA LEU A 89 -3.66 12.27 -10.63
C LEU A 89 -3.97 13.20 -11.81
N VAL A 90 -4.89 14.17 -11.65
CA VAL A 90 -5.11 15.23 -12.65
C VAL A 90 -3.89 16.15 -12.77
N LYS A 91 -3.25 16.48 -11.64
CA LYS A 91 -2.06 17.35 -11.63
C LYS A 91 -0.83 16.62 -12.15
N ASP A 92 -0.64 15.38 -11.72
CA ASP A 92 0.51 14.56 -12.06
C ASP A 92 0.09 13.07 -12.14
N PRO A 93 -0.15 12.53 -13.34
CA PRO A 93 -0.57 11.15 -13.51
C PRO A 93 0.45 10.11 -13.04
N THR A 94 1.74 10.47 -12.98
CA THR A 94 2.81 9.54 -12.55
C THR A 94 3.24 9.78 -11.12
N LEU A 95 2.69 10.80 -10.44
CA LEU A 95 3.02 11.17 -9.06
C LEU A 95 4.53 11.44 -8.86
N SER A 96 5.21 11.89 -9.92
CA SER A 96 6.66 12.10 -10.01
C SER A 96 7.28 13.00 -8.94
N GLN A 97 6.50 13.91 -8.34
CA GLN A 97 6.98 14.75 -7.24
C GLN A 97 7.13 14.02 -5.89
N PHE A 98 6.61 12.80 -5.77
CA PHE A 98 6.61 12.03 -4.53
C PHE A 98 7.64 10.91 -4.57
N THR A 99 8.42 10.77 -3.49
CA THR A 99 9.50 9.76 -3.40
C THR A 99 9.03 8.38 -2.95
N GLY A 100 7.76 8.24 -2.56
CA GLY A 100 7.22 6.99 -2.02
C GLY A 100 7.53 6.72 -0.55
N ARG A 101 8.29 7.57 0.16
CA ARG A 101 8.51 7.46 1.61
C ARG A 101 7.34 8.08 2.37
N VAL A 102 6.57 7.29 3.12
CA VAL A 102 5.34 7.73 3.80
C VAL A 102 5.54 7.80 5.30
N SER A 103 5.34 8.98 5.88
CA SER A 103 5.41 9.21 7.32
C SER A 103 4.14 8.74 8.06
N ASP A 104 4.26 8.57 9.38
CA ASP A 104 3.15 8.35 10.30
C ASP A 104 3.30 9.28 11.52
N SER A 105 2.20 9.85 12.01
CA SER A 105 2.18 10.91 13.03
C SER A 105 1.92 10.41 14.46
N GLY A 106 1.73 9.11 14.65
CA GLY A 106 1.52 8.47 15.96
C GLY A 106 0.14 7.86 16.14
N GLU A 107 -0.95 8.47 15.65
CA GLU A 107 -2.31 8.00 15.90
C GLU A 107 -2.59 6.60 15.33
N GLY A 108 -1.98 6.27 14.18
CA GLY A 108 -2.02 4.91 13.64
C GLY A 108 -1.38 3.91 14.61
N ARG A 109 -0.24 4.23 15.22
CA ARG A 109 0.43 3.37 16.20
C ARG A 109 -0.40 3.20 17.47
N TRP A 110 -0.97 4.28 17.99
CA TRP A 110 -1.80 4.22 19.19
C TRP A 110 -3.09 3.45 18.96
N THR A 111 -3.68 3.52 17.75
CA THR A 111 -4.82 2.69 17.36
C THR A 111 -4.49 1.21 17.44
N ILE A 112 -3.35 0.78 16.87
CA ILE A 112 -2.94 -0.63 16.94
C ILE A 112 -2.62 -1.06 18.37
N LYS A 113 -1.97 -0.18 19.15
CA LYS A 113 -1.72 -0.45 20.57
C LYS A 113 -3.03 -0.67 21.34
N ALA A 114 -4.02 0.20 21.15
CA ALA A 114 -5.34 0.04 21.78
C ALA A 114 -6.01 -1.28 21.35
N ALA A 115 -5.97 -1.61 20.06
CA ALA A 115 -6.53 -2.87 19.57
C ALA A 115 -5.86 -4.12 20.19
N ILE A 116 -4.55 -4.07 20.45
CA ILE A 116 -3.84 -5.15 21.16
C ILE A 116 -4.30 -5.22 22.62
N ASP A 117 -4.30 -4.09 23.33
CA ASP A 117 -4.71 -4.01 24.74
C ASP A 117 -6.17 -4.48 24.93
N GLU A 118 -7.02 -4.25 23.93
CA GLU A 118 -8.44 -4.65 23.91
C GLU A 118 -8.70 -6.04 23.29
N ALA A 119 -7.67 -6.71 22.77
CA ALA A 119 -7.77 -7.97 22.03
C ALA A 119 -8.73 -7.92 20.82
N VAL A 120 -8.78 -6.79 20.10
CA VAL A 120 -9.59 -6.59 18.89
C VAL A 120 -8.76 -6.88 17.64
N PRO A 121 -9.17 -7.83 16.77
CA PRO A 121 -8.46 -8.11 15.53
C PRO A 121 -8.56 -6.94 14.52
N VAL A 122 -7.42 -6.39 14.11
CA VAL A 122 -7.34 -5.26 13.16
C VAL A 122 -6.35 -5.48 12.01
N PRO A 123 -6.43 -6.61 11.26
CA PRO A 123 -5.42 -6.98 10.28
C PRO A 123 -5.19 -5.92 9.20
N VAL A 124 -6.26 -5.27 8.72
CA VAL A 124 -6.18 -4.21 7.70
C VAL A 124 -5.46 -2.97 8.23
N LEU A 125 -5.79 -2.52 9.44
CA LEU A 125 -5.20 -1.31 10.01
C LEU A 125 -3.72 -1.53 10.35
N SER A 126 -3.37 -2.72 10.85
CA SER A 126 -1.99 -3.11 11.11
C SER A 126 -1.17 -3.15 9.83
N ALA A 127 -1.69 -3.78 8.77
CA ALA A 127 -1.02 -3.84 7.47
C ALA A 127 -0.79 -2.43 6.87
N ALA A 128 -1.80 -1.57 6.92
CA ALA A 128 -1.70 -0.19 6.45
C ALA A 128 -0.63 0.63 7.20
N LEU A 129 -0.45 0.38 8.50
CA LEU A 129 0.63 1.01 9.27
C LEU A 129 2.00 0.42 8.88
N TYR A 130 2.11 -0.90 8.75
CA TYR A 130 3.36 -1.57 8.39
C TYR A 130 3.84 -1.24 6.99
N GLN A 131 2.94 -1.04 6.03
CA GLN A 131 3.27 -0.55 4.69
C GLN A 131 4.05 0.77 4.75
N ARG A 132 3.70 1.68 5.68
CA ARG A 132 4.45 2.94 5.89
C ARG A 132 5.83 2.67 6.45
N PHE A 133 6.00 1.69 7.34
CA PHE A 133 7.30 1.32 7.90
C PHE A 133 8.20 0.77 6.79
N THR A 134 7.70 -0.17 6.00
CA THR A 134 8.42 -0.74 4.85
C THR A 134 8.79 0.36 3.83
N SER A 135 7.90 1.33 3.57
CA SER A 135 8.20 2.46 2.67
C SER A 135 9.42 3.30 3.10
N ARG A 136 9.84 3.19 4.36
CA ARG A 136 11.00 3.91 4.90
C ARG A 136 12.28 3.06 4.96
N GLY A 137 12.23 1.79 4.58
CA GLY A 137 13.36 0.84 4.69
C GLY A 137 13.45 0.14 6.05
N GLU A 138 12.40 0.20 6.88
CA GLU A 138 12.41 -0.43 8.22
C GLU A 138 12.34 -1.97 8.16
N ALA A 139 12.18 -2.54 6.97
CA ALA A 139 12.18 -3.98 6.70
C ALA A 139 13.54 -4.51 6.20
N ASP A 140 14.52 -3.65 5.93
CA ASP A 140 15.79 -4.01 5.28
C ASP A 140 16.54 -5.15 5.99
N TYR A 141 16.48 -5.20 7.32
CA TYR A 141 17.15 -6.26 8.09
C TYR A 141 16.42 -7.60 7.92
N GLN A 142 15.09 -7.60 8.00
CA GLN A 142 14.23 -8.75 7.80
C GLN A 142 14.41 -9.31 6.39
N ASP A 143 14.45 -8.43 5.38
CA ASP A 143 14.64 -8.80 3.98
C ASP A 143 16.03 -9.45 3.76
N LYS A 144 17.10 -8.90 4.36
CA LYS A 144 18.44 -9.52 4.34
C LYS A 144 18.46 -10.89 5.01
N VAL A 145 17.74 -11.07 6.12
CA VAL A 145 17.61 -12.37 6.78
C VAL A 145 16.91 -13.38 5.87
N LEU A 146 15.86 -12.97 5.16
CA LEU A 146 15.19 -13.82 4.17
C LEU A 146 16.14 -14.21 3.03
N SER A 147 16.89 -13.27 2.46
CA SER A 147 17.90 -13.56 1.43
C SER A 147 18.97 -14.54 1.94
N ALA A 148 19.47 -14.35 3.16
CA ALA A 148 20.43 -15.26 3.79
C ALA A 148 19.86 -16.67 3.96
N MET A 149 18.59 -16.81 4.35
CA MET A 149 17.92 -18.11 4.44
C MET A 149 17.80 -18.79 3.08
N ARG A 150 17.32 -18.06 2.06
CA ARG A 150 17.18 -18.58 0.69
C ARG A 150 18.51 -19.03 0.09
N TYR A 151 19.57 -18.27 0.35
CA TYR A 151 20.92 -18.68 0.00
C TYR A 151 21.34 -19.95 0.75
N GLY A 152 21.11 -20.00 2.07
CA GLY A 152 21.53 -21.10 2.92
C GLY A 152 20.90 -22.46 2.58
N PHE A 153 19.60 -22.51 2.27
CA PHE A 153 18.93 -23.78 1.95
C PHE A 153 18.89 -24.13 0.46
N GLY A 154 18.88 -23.13 -0.43
CA GLY A 154 18.61 -23.34 -1.86
C GLY A 154 19.69 -22.82 -2.80
N GLY A 155 20.74 -22.17 -2.28
CA GLY A 155 21.76 -21.53 -3.11
C GLY A 155 21.23 -20.35 -3.94
N HIS A 156 20.03 -19.84 -3.62
CA HIS A 156 19.40 -18.72 -4.33
C HIS A 156 20.29 -17.47 -4.21
N LEU A 157 20.73 -16.94 -5.35
CA LEU A 157 21.53 -15.73 -5.40
C LEU A 157 20.61 -14.53 -5.48
N GLU A 158 20.65 -13.68 -4.45
CA GLU A 158 19.94 -12.41 -4.45
C GLU A 158 20.38 -11.55 -5.64
N LYS A 159 19.41 -11.03 -6.39
CA LYS A 159 19.69 -10.09 -7.49
C LYS A 159 20.22 -8.79 -6.88
N VAL A 160 21.30 -8.27 -7.45
CA VAL A 160 21.84 -6.96 -7.04
C VAL A 160 20.77 -5.91 -7.27
N ALA A 161 20.44 -5.11 -6.24
CA ALA A 161 19.55 -3.97 -6.42
C ALA A 161 20.14 -3.05 -7.50
N GLY A 162 19.40 -2.86 -8.59
CA GLY A 162 19.75 -1.88 -9.62
C GLY A 162 19.81 -0.49 -8.96
N LYS A 163 20.91 0.23 -9.19
CA LYS A 163 20.99 1.66 -8.86
C LYS A 163 20.12 2.47 -9.78
#